data_AF-A0A6L8UX03-F1
#
_entry.id   AF-A0A6L8UX03-F1
#
_cell.length_a   1.000
_cell.length_b   1.000
_cell.length_c   1.000
_cell.angle_alpha   90.00
_cell.angle_beta   90.00
_cell.angle_gamma   90.00
#
_symmetry.space_group_name_H-M   'P 1'
#
loop_
_entity.id
_entity.type
_entity.pdbx_description
1 polymer ?
#
loop_
_entity_poly.entity_id
_entity_poly.type
_entity_poly.pdbx_seq_one_letter_code
_entity_poly.pdbx_strand_id
1 'polypeptide(L)'
;MIDKNMKSRAVWFVKSELERVVRDLESGIITRDQAIGSLNTLFNISSGIEDTMQMQMICRMTAYIRSTSFYGQIKKMYANKMFHEQPASTPAPAAVQVQVPVTEEIAATSMKILEKIVR
;
A
#
# COMPACT_ATOMS: atom_id res chain seq x y z
N MET A 1 15.86 -23.48 -3.61
CA MET A 1 14.41 -23.52 -3.90
C MET A 1 13.69 -23.64 -2.56
N ILE A 2 12.85 -22.67 -2.20
CA ILE A 2 12.15 -22.69 -0.90
C ILE A 2 11.08 -23.76 -0.94
N ASP A 3 10.96 -24.52 0.14
CA ASP A 3 9.92 -25.53 0.30
C ASP A 3 8.51 -24.89 0.17
N LYS A 4 7.64 -25.53 -0.61
CA LYS A 4 6.30 -24.98 -0.91
C LYS A 4 5.43 -24.86 0.35
N ASN A 5 5.57 -25.80 1.29
CA ASN A 5 4.82 -25.76 2.55
C ASN A 5 5.34 -24.63 3.43
N MET A 6 6.66 -24.45 3.51
CA MET A 6 7.28 -23.34 4.22
C MET A 6 6.86 -21.98 3.64
N LYS A 7 6.86 -21.83 2.30
CA LYS A 7 6.36 -20.61 1.65
C LYS A 7 4.91 -20.35 2.02
N SER A 8 4.05 -21.35 1.97
CA SER A 8 2.63 -21.23 2.30
C SER A 8 2.40 -20.80 3.75
N ARG A 9 3.18 -21.36 4.70
CA ARG A 9 3.14 -20.97 6.11
C ARG A 9 3.64 -19.55 6.34
N ALA A 10 4.70 -19.14 5.64
CA ALA A 10 5.22 -17.78 5.71
C ALA A 10 4.20 -16.76 5.18
N VAL A 11 3.54 -17.05 4.05
CA VAL A 11 2.46 -16.18 3.53
C VAL A 11 1.30 -16.08 4.51
N TRP A 12 0.87 -17.19 5.11
CA TRP A 12 -0.17 -17.17 6.14
C TRP A 12 0.23 -16.29 7.34
N PHE A 13 1.46 -16.46 7.84
CA PHE A 13 1.99 -15.67 8.94
C PHE A 13 2.03 -14.17 8.60
N VAL A 14 2.55 -13.80 7.43
CA VAL A 14 2.61 -12.40 6.97
C VAL A 14 1.22 -11.77 6.96
N LYS A 15 0.20 -12.48 6.44
CA LYS A 15 -1.17 -11.97 6.41
C LYS A 15 -1.74 -11.79 7.82
N SER A 16 -1.58 -12.78 8.69
CA SER A 16 -2.09 -12.73 10.06
C SER A 16 -1.45 -11.60 10.87
N GLU A 17 -0.13 -11.44 10.78
CA GLU A 17 0.58 -10.38 11.50
C GLU A 17 0.27 -9.00 10.93
N LEU A 18 0.07 -8.88 9.63
CA LEU A 18 -0.34 -7.62 9.01
C LEU A 18 -1.71 -7.17 9.50
N GLU A 19 -2.69 -8.07 9.58
CA GLU A 19 -4.00 -7.78 10.18
C GLU A 19 -3.88 -7.37 11.65
N ARG A 20 -3.00 -8.05 12.41
CA ARG A 20 -2.71 -7.72 13.81
C ARG A 20 -2.18 -6.30 13.93
N VAL A 21 -1.14 -5.96 13.16
CA VAL A 21 -0.51 -4.63 13.16
C VAL A 21 -1.52 -3.53 12.81
N VAL A 22 -2.36 -3.75 11.80
CA VAL A 22 -3.40 -2.78 11.43
C VAL A 22 -4.38 -2.55 12.57
N ARG A 23 -4.92 -3.63 13.16
CA ARG A 23 -5.89 -3.52 14.25
C ARG A 23 -5.27 -2.85 15.49
N ASP A 24 -4.04 -3.20 15.82
CA ASP A 24 -3.35 -2.65 16.97
C ASP A 24 -3.01 -1.16 16.76
N LEU A 25 -2.70 -0.75 15.52
CA LEU A 25 -2.54 0.66 15.16
C LEU A 25 -3.87 1.43 15.21
N GLU A 26 -4.94 0.83 14.68
CA GLU A 26 -6.30 1.40 14.69
C GLU A 26 -6.83 1.63 16.11
N SER A 27 -6.51 0.73 17.04
CA SER A 27 -6.90 0.81 18.45
C SER A 27 -5.96 1.67 19.29
N GLY A 28 -4.83 2.13 18.74
CA GLY A 28 -3.82 2.90 19.46
C GLY A 28 -2.97 2.09 20.43
N ILE A 29 -3.02 0.75 20.36
CA ILE A 29 -2.15 -0.15 21.15
C ILE A 29 -0.69 0.05 20.75
N ILE A 30 -0.44 0.25 19.45
CA ILE A 30 0.90 0.54 18.92
C ILE A 30 0.95 1.92 18.27
N THR A 31 2.13 2.54 18.31
CA THR A 31 2.39 3.82 17.64
C THR A 31 2.63 3.63 16.14
N ARG A 32 2.60 4.74 15.39
CA ARG A 32 2.94 4.77 13.96
C ARG A 32 4.30 4.13 13.68
N ASP A 33 5.32 4.47 14.47
CA ASP A 33 6.68 3.99 14.26
C ASP A 33 6.81 2.49 14.55
N GLN A 34 6.13 2.00 15.58
CA GLN A 34 6.04 0.56 15.89
C GLN A 34 5.34 -0.21 14.77
N ALA A 35 4.26 0.35 14.21
CA ALA A 35 3.57 -0.25 13.07
C ALA A 35 4.47 -0.31 11.82
N ILE A 36 5.17 0.79 11.49
CA ILE A 36 6.13 0.83 10.37
C ILE A 36 7.26 -0.18 10.58
N GLY A 37 7.82 -0.28 11.80
CA GLY A 37 8.85 -1.27 12.12
C GLY A 37 8.37 -2.70 11.95
N SER A 38 7.13 -2.98 12.38
CA SER A 38 6.50 -4.30 12.18
C SER A 38 6.29 -4.60 10.70
N LEU A 39 5.80 -3.64 9.92
CA LEU A 39 5.61 -3.79 8.47
C LEU A 39 6.94 -4.01 7.73
N ASN A 40 8.02 -3.33 8.11
CA ASN A 40 9.36 -3.57 7.54
C ASN A 40 9.83 -5.00 7.80
N THR A 41 9.53 -5.56 8.98
CA THR A 41 9.85 -6.97 9.29
C THR A 41 9.07 -7.91 8.38
N LEU A 42 7.77 -7.67 8.19
CA LEU A 42 6.94 -8.46 7.27
C LEU A 42 7.40 -8.34 5.81
N PHE A 43 7.90 -7.16 5.41
CA PHE A 43 8.49 -6.96 4.09
C PHE A 43 9.74 -7.83 3.92
N ASN A 44 10.64 -7.86 4.90
CA ASN A 44 11.84 -8.68 4.85
C ASN A 44 11.53 -10.18 4.76
N ILE A 45 10.51 -10.65 5.49
CA ILE A 45 10.03 -12.03 5.40
C ILE A 45 9.48 -12.30 3.99
N SER A 46 8.65 -11.40 3.47
CA SER A 46 8.06 -11.51 2.13
C SER A 46 9.13 -11.51 1.03
N SER A 47 10.16 -10.66 1.18
CA SER A 47 11.34 -10.63 0.31
C SER A 47 12.12 -11.94 0.39
N GLY A 48 12.30 -12.50 1.59
CA GLY A 48 12.98 -13.77 1.79
C GLY A 48 12.28 -14.97 1.15
N ILE A 49 10.96 -14.90 0.93
CA ILE A 49 10.18 -15.92 0.22
C ILE A 49 9.84 -15.57 -1.23
N GLU A 50 10.40 -14.46 -1.73
CA GLU A 50 10.16 -13.93 -3.08
C GLU A 50 8.66 -13.77 -3.38
N ASP A 51 7.88 -13.26 -2.42
CA ASP A 51 6.46 -12.94 -2.61
C ASP A 51 6.29 -11.45 -2.92
N THR A 52 6.39 -11.13 -4.20
CA THR A 52 6.30 -9.75 -4.70
C THR A 52 4.94 -9.11 -4.43
N MET A 53 3.86 -9.90 -4.38
CA MET A 53 2.52 -9.39 -4.09
C MET A 53 2.43 -8.91 -2.63
N GLN A 54 2.95 -9.69 -1.68
CA GLN A 54 2.99 -9.28 -0.28
C GLN A 54 3.92 -8.07 -0.09
N MET A 55 5.09 -8.07 -0.73
CA MET A 55 6.02 -6.94 -0.67
C MET A 55 5.37 -5.62 -1.13
N GLN A 56 4.73 -5.60 -2.30
CA GLN A 56 4.07 -4.41 -2.84
C GLN A 56 2.95 -3.91 -1.94
N MET A 57 2.12 -4.82 -1.44
CA MET A 57 1.02 -4.51 -0.53
C MET A 57 1.55 -3.86 0.77
N ILE A 58 2.60 -4.42 1.36
CA ILE A 58 3.24 -3.87 2.57
C ILE A 58 3.82 -2.49 2.31
N CYS A 59 4.48 -2.26 1.17
CA CYS A 59 4.99 -0.94 0.79
C CYS A 59 3.87 0.10 0.68
N ARG A 60 2.75 -0.25 0.02
CA ARG A 60 1.60 0.65 -0.13
C ARG A 60 0.96 1.00 1.21
N MET A 61 0.82 0.02 2.10
CA MET A 61 0.33 0.27 3.47
C MET A 61 1.26 1.15 4.28
N THR A 62 2.57 0.88 4.19
CA THR A 62 3.58 1.70 4.88
C THR A 62 3.54 3.14 4.39
N ALA A 63 3.39 3.36 3.08
CA ALA A 63 3.24 4.69 2.50
C ALA A 63 1.97 5.40 3.01
N TYR A 64 0.83 4.69 3.06
CA TYR A 64 -0.42 5.22 3.60
C TYR A 64 -0.30 5.63 5.07
N ILE A 65 0.27 4.77 5.91
CA ILE A 65 0.46 5.05 7.35
C ILE A 65 1.37 6.26 7.59
N ARG A 66 2.36 6.49 6.71
CA ARG A 66 3.23 7.67 6.77
C ARG A 66 2.51 8.96 6.38
N SER A 67 1.57 8.91 5.44
CA SER A 67 0.89 10.11 4.92
C SER A 67 -0.39 10.47 5.67
N THR A 68 -0.92 9.57 6.49
CA THR A 68 -2.18 9.78 7.23
C THR A 68 -1.97 9.99 8.73
N SER A 69 -2.88 10.77 9.33
CA SER A 69 -3.09 10.82 10.78
C SER A 69 -4.31 9.99 11.22
N PHE A 70 -5.11 9.49 10.26
CA PHE A 70 -6.32 8.72 10.51
C PHE A 70 -6.13 7.25 10.11
N TYR A 71 -6.32 6.35 11.06
CA TYR A 71 -6.08 4.92 10.87
C TYR A 71 -7.35 4.07 10.77
N GLY A 72 -8.52 4.58 11.21
CA GLY A 72 -9.74 3.79 11.44
C GLY A 72 -10.41 3.14 10.22
N GLN A 73 -9.79 3.21 9.04
CA GLN A 73 -10.27 2.56 7.82
C GLN A 73 -9.21 1.69 7.13
N ILE A 74 -8.01 1.53 7.70
CA ILE A 74 -6.94 0.74 7.07
C ILE A 74 -7.41 -0.71 6.87
N LYS A 75 -8.09 -1.30 7.86
CA LYS A 75 -8.65 -2.65 7.76
C LYS A 75 -9.68 -2.78 6.64
N LYS A 76 -10.54 -1.75 6.45
CA LYS A 76 -11.51 -1.72 5.34
C LYS A 76 -10.82 -1.59 4.00
N MET A 77 -9.77 -0.76 3.90
CA MET A 77 -8.96 -0.62 2.69
C MET A 77 -8.24 -1.93 2.34
N TYR A 78 -7.74 -2.65 3.35
CA TYR A 78 -7.15 -3.98 3.19
C TYR A 78 -8.16 -4.99 2.65
N ALA A 79 -9.33 -5.11 3.28
CA ALA A 79 -10.38 -6.03 2.86
C ALA A 79 -10.90 -5.73 1.43
N ASN A 80 -10.96 -4.46 1.06
CA ASN A 80 -11.41 -4.01 -0.26
C ASN A 80 -10.31 -4.04 -1.34
N LYS A 81 -9.16 -4.67 -1.06
CA LYS A 81 -8.06 -4.81 -2.01
C LYS A 81 -7.51 -3.48 -2.58
N MET A 82 -7.72 -2.35 -1.88
CA MET A 82 -7.17 -1.04 -2.28
C MET A 82 -5.65 -1.04 -2.41
N PHE A 83 -4.98 -1.97 -1.72
CA PHE A 83 -3.52 -2.15 -1.78
C PHE A 83 -3.06 -3.23 -2.77
N HIS A 84 -3.98 -3.91 -3.48
CA HIS A 84 -3.63 -4.99 -4.42
C HIS A 84 -3.61 -4.54 -5.88
N GLU A 85 -4.26 -3.43 -6.25
CA GLU A 85 -4.36 -3.02 -7.65
C GLU A 85 -3.39 -1.87 -8.02
N GLN A 86 -2.36 -2.25 -8.77
CA GLN A 86 -2.05 -1.56 -10.03
C GLN A 86 -1.45 -2.65 -10.93
N PRO A 87 -2.16 -3.18 -11.94
CA PRO A 87 -1.46 -3.76 -13.07
C PRO A 87 -0.59 -2.65 -13.66
N ALA A 88 0.67 -2.97 -13.95
CA ALA A 88 1.53 -2.09 -14.72
C ALA A 88 0.74 -1.66 -15.96
N SER A 89 0.53 -0.36 -16.13
CA SER A 89 0.14 0.17 -17.42
C SER A 89 1.20 -0.34 -18.41
N THR A 90 0.79 -1.22 -19.30
CA THR A 90 1.59 -1.64 -20.45
C THR A 90 2.16 -0.39 -21.11
N PRO A 91 3.48 -0.29 -21.36
CA PRO A 91 3.99 0.83 -22.14
C PRO A 91 3.38 0.73 -23.53
N ALA A 92 2.56 1.70 -23.90
CA ALA A 92 2.12 1.86 -25.28
C ALA A 92 3.37 2.04 -26.17
N PRO A 93 3.41 1.44 -27.37
CA PRO A 93 4.58 1.52 -28.23
C PRO A 93 4.80 2.96 -28.68
N ALA A 94 6.09 3.32 -28.78
CA ALA A 94 6.58 4.63 -29.10
C ALA A 94 5.90 5.27 -30.33
N ALA A 95 5.27 6.43 -30.12
CA ALA A 95 5.07 7.40 -31.18
C ALA A 95 5.95 8.61 -30.88
N VAL A 96 7.10 8.65 -31.56
CA VAL A 96 7.96 9.83 -31.66
C VAL A 96 7.19 10.88 -32.44
N GLN A 97 6.80 12.00 -31.82
CA GLN A 97 6.67 13.29 -32.51
C GLN A 97 7.14 14.43 -31.60
N VAL A 98 8.05 15.22 -32.16
CA VAL A 98 8.81 16.33 -31.60
C VAL A 98 8.05 17.63 -31.84
N GLN A 99 7.83 18.48 -30.82
CA GLN A 99 8.12 19.94 -30.78
C GLN A 99 7.50 20.63 -29.54
N VAL A 100 8.22 21.62 -29.02
CA VAL A 100 8.04 22.46 -27.80
C VAL A 100 7.94 23.93 -28.28
N PRO A 101 7.63 25.01 -27.50
CA PRO A 101 6.84 25.25 -26.26
C PRO A 101 5.76 26.36 -26.43
N VAL A 102 4.71 26.43 -25.58
CA VAL A 102 4.02 27.71 -25.21
C VAL A 102 3.42 27.60 -23.78
N THR A 103 3.47 28.74 -23.09
CA THR A 103 3.15 29.22 -21.72
C THR A 103 1.99 28.68 -20.87
N GLU A 104 2.23 28.78 -19.55
CA GLU A 104 1.33 29.02 -18.38
C GLU A 104 -0.19 28.74 -18.49
N GLU A 105 -0.72 27.89 -17.60
CA GLU A 105 -1.83 28.29 -16.71
C GLU A 105 -2.01 27.30 -15.54
N ILE A 106 -2.21 27.84 -14.34
CA ILE A 106 -2.55 27.13 -13.10
C ILE A 106 -4.03 26.75 -13.18
N ALA A 107 -4.36 25.46 -13.06
CA ALA A 107 -5.75 25.04 -12.82
C ALA A 107 -5.82 24.01 -11.69
N ALA A 108 -6.26 24.50 -10.54
CA ALA A 108 -6.67 23.73 -9.38
C ALA A 108 -7.87 22.83 -9.72
N THR A 109 -7.69 21.51 -9.73
CA THR A 109 -8.80 20.54 -9.64
C THR A 109 -8.20 19.21 -9.18
N SER A 110 -8.37 18.77 -7.94
CA SER A 110 -9.55 17.99 -7.56
C SER A 110 -9.58 17.75 -6.04
N MET A 111 -10.04 18.74 -5.26
CA MET A 111 -10.53 18.52 -3.89
C MET A 111 -12.06 18.43 -3.91
N LYS A 112 -12.61 17.35 -4.50
CA LYS A 112 -14.07 17.12 -4.53
C LYS A 112 -14.54 15.86 -3.77
N ILE A 113 -13.67 15.19 -3.02
CA ILE A 113 -14.04 13.93 -2.34
C ILE A 113 -14.39 14.14 -0.84
N LEU A 114 -14.21 15.35 -0.28
CA LEU A 114 -14.39 15.58 1.17
C LEU A 114 -15.77 16.06 1.62
N GLU A 115 -16.71 16.39 0.72
CA GLU A 115 -18.02 16.95 1.13
C GLU A 115 -19.13 15.91 1.39
N LYS A 116 -18.87 14.60 1.23
CA LYS A 116 -19.93 13.59 1.31
C LYS A 116 -20.06 12.85 2.66
N ILE A 117 -19.31 13.25 3.70
CA ILE A 117 -19.30 12.55 5.00
C ILE A 117 -19.91 13.37 6.15
N VAL A 118 -20.44 14.58 5.90
CA VAL A 118 -21.19 15.32 6.92
C VAL A 118 -22.54 15.75 6.38
N ARG A 119 -23.53 14.87 6.50
CA ARG A 119 -24.93 15.20 6.73
C ARG A 119 -25.56 14.13 7.61
#